data_AF-A0A8X6Q7I8-F1
#
_entry.id   AF-A0A8X6Q7I8-F1
#
_cell.length_a   1.000
_cell.length_b   1.000
_cell.length_c   1.000
_cell.angle_alpha   90.00
_cell.angle_beta   90.00
_cell.angle_gamma   90.00
#
_symmetry.space_group_name_H-M   'P 1'
#
loop_
_entity.id
_entity.type
_entity.pdbx_description
1 polymer ?
#
loop_
_entity_poly.entity_id
_entity_poly.type
_entity_poly.pdbx_seq_one_letter_code
_entity_poly.pdbx_strand_id
1 'polypeptide(L)'
;ASYEPLYTFTETFGVPDLSTTSLTKAFIKLQTNPAMFNEFFHHLTADKRTTLCNKDCKTSQLCSMCSFTNGGYNKCLMSGESYYHKYNFESPVNDVLLYISVTLLVIVVALLMFILYKGFWGSDRKVGKKDEEGEEKEEKTDK
;
A
#
# COMPACT_ATOMS: atom_id res chain seq x y z
N ALA A 1 -41.65 -10.85 -18.48
CA ALA A 1 -41.40 -9.55 -17.79
C ALA A 1 -40.33 -8.81 -18.58
N SER A 2 -40.43 -7.48 -18.68
CA SER A 2 -39.32 -6.65 -19.15
C SER A 2 -38.40 -6.33 -17.97
N TYR A 3 -37.11 -6.13 -18.22
CA TYR A 3 -36.15 -5.62 -17.24
C TYR A 3 -35.73 -4.22 -17.65
N GLU A 4 -35.66 -3.31 -16.69
CA GLU A 4 -35.29 -1.91 -16.88
C GLU A 4 -34.17 -1.54 -15.88
N PRO A 5 -33.25 -0.64 -16.24
CA PRO A 5 -32.18 -0.20 -15.33
C PRO A 5 -32.78 0.61 -14.18
N LEU A 6 -32.39 0.28 -12.95
CA LEU A 6 -32.90 0.97 -11.76
C LEU A 6 -32.24 2.33 -11.54
N TYR A 7 -30.91 2.41 -11.71
CA TYR A 7 -30.12 3.63 -11.56
C TYR A 7 -28.75 3.51 -12.26
N THR A 8 -28.08 4.63 -12.49
CA THR A 8 -26.69 4.68 -12.98
C THR A 8 -25.78 5.23 -11.87
N PHE A 9 -24.81 4.44 -11.40
CA PHE A 9 -23.98 4.81 -10.25
C PHE A 9 -23.26 6.16 -10.41
N THR A 10 -22.71 6.43 -11.59
CA THR A 10 -21.98 7.67 -11.90
C THR A 10 -22.89 8.91 -11.84
N GLU A 11 -24.13 8.78 -12.29
CA GLU A 11 -25.15 9.83 -12.28
C GLU A 11 -25.66 10.06 -10.85
N THR A 12 -26.17 9.00 -10.19
CA THR A 12 -26.73 9.06 -8.82
C THR A 12 -25.72 9.61 -7.80
N PHE A 13 -24.47 9.13 -7.82
CA PHE A 13 -23.46 9.56 -6.85
C PHE A 13 -22.59 10.71 -7.34
N GLY A 14 -22.82 11.23 -8.56
CA GLY A 14 -22.06 12.33 -9.15
C GLY A 14 -20.56 12.08 -9.14
N VAL A 15 -20.13 10.99 -9.78
CA VAL A 15 -18.73 10.57 -9.93
C VAL A 15 -18.44 10.18 -11.39
N PRO A 16 -17.24 10.42 -11.92
CA PRO A 16 -16.95 10.24 -13.34
C PRO A 16 -16.87 8.77 -13.78
N ASP A 17 -16.55 7.86 -12.87
CA ASP A 17 -16.28 6.45 -13.15
C ASP A 17 -16.44 5.57 -11.89
N LEU A 18 -16.14 4.28 -12.02
CA LEU A 18 -16.10 3.29 -10.93
C LEU A 18 -14.67 3.04 -10.40
N SER A 19 -13.73 3.97 -10.59
CA SER A 19 -12.38 3.86 -10.03
C SER A 19 -12.41 3.92 -8.51
N THR A 20 -11.40 3.36 -7.83
CA THR A 20 -11.25 3.44 -6.37
C THR A 20 -11.34 4.88 -5.85
N THR A 21 -10.77 5.85 -6.58
CA THR A 21 -10.84 7.27 -6.24
C THR A 21 -12.27 7.81 -6.27
N SER A 22 -13.06 7.41 -7.28
CA SER A 22 -14.48 7.78 -7.40
C SER A 22 -15.34 7.09 -6.35
N LEU A 23 -15.12 5.81 -6.09
CA LEU A 23 -15.82 5.05 -5.05
C LEU A 23 -15.54 5.61 -3.65
N THR A 24 -14.30 6.00 -3.34
CA THR A 24 -13.94 6.70 -2.11
C THR A 24 -14.67 8.04 -1.99
N LYS A 25 -14.73 8.83 -3.07
CA LYS A 25 -15.49 10.10 -3.08
C LYS A 25 -16.98 9.87 -2.83
N ALA A 26 -17.57 8.85 -3.45
CA ALA A 26 -18.96 8.46 -3.19
C ALA A 26 -19.16 8.04 -1.72
N PHE A 27 -18.28 7.21 -1.16
CA PHE A 27 -18.33 6.79 0.24
C PHE A 27 -18.26 7.97 1.22
N ILE A 28 -17.39 8.96 0.98
CA ILE A 28 -17.32 10.20 1.79
C ILE A 28 -18.63 11.00 1.71
N LYS A 29 -19.28 11.07 0.53
CA LYS A 29 -20.62 11.67 0.41
C LYS A 29 -21.67 10.87 1.21
N LEU A 30 -21.65 9.54 1.18
CA LEU A 30 -22.56 8.68 1.96
C LEU A 30 -22.42 8.85 3.48
N GLN A 31 -21.21 9.11 3.98
CA GLN A 31 -21.00 9.46 5.39
C GLN A 31 -21.70 10.78 5.73
N THR A 32 -21.41 11.83 4.95
CA THR A 32 -21.72 13.24 5.28
C THR A 32 -23.11 13.71 4.85
N ASN A 33 -23.72 13.09 3.84
CA ASN A 33 -25.05 13.44 3.31
C ASN A 33 -26.08 12.32 3.63
N PRO A 34 -26.98 12.52 4.61
CA PRO A 34 -28.00 11.53 4.95
C PRO A 34 -28.98 11.23 3.83
N ALA A 35 -29.31 12.20 2.95
CA ALA A 35 -30.22 11.97 1.84
C ALA A 35 -29.61 11.02 0.80
N MET A 36 -28.37 11.27 0.41
CA MET A 36 -27.62 10.40 -0.52
C MET A 36 -27.38 9.00 0.06
N PHE A 37 -27.22 8.89 1.38
CA PHE A 37 -27.18 7.58 2.05
C PHE A 37 -28.53 6.84 1.99
N ASN A 38 -29.65 7.53 2.18
CA ASN A 38 -30.98 6.92 2.08
C ASN A 38 -31.29 6.45 0.64
N GLU A 39 -30.88 7.22 -0.37
CA GLU A 39 -30.99 6.85 -1.78
C GLU A 39 -30.17 5.60 -2.11
N PHE A 40 -28.90 5.56 -1.68
CA PHE A 40 -28.07 4.35 -1.73
C PHE A 40 -28.74 3.15 -1.04
N PHE A 41 -29.33 3.35 0.15
CA PHE A 41 -30.00 2.28 0.88
C PHE A 41 -31.29 1.80 0.18
N HIS A 42 -32.00 2.67 -0.54
CA HIS A 42 -33.16 2.28 -1.34
C HIS A 42 -32.73 1.36 -2.49
N HIS A 43 -31.72 1.78 -3.26
CA HIS A 43 -31.14 1.00 -4.35
C HIS A 43 -30.52 -0.33 -3.90
N LEU A 44 -29.88 -0.38 -2.72
CA LEU A 44 -29.41 -1.64 -2.09
C LEU A 44 -30.53 -2.67 -1.91
N THR A 45 -31.78 -2.22 -1.76
CA THR A 45 -32.95 -3.09 -1.61
C THR A 45 -33.73 -3.30 -2.90
N ALA A 46 -33.20 -2.88 -4.05
CA ALA A 46 -33.91 -2.80 -5.33
C ALA A 46 -35.29 -2.12 -5.18
N ASP A 47 -35.28 -1.01 -4.43
CA ASP A 47 -36.42 -0.17 -4.05
C ASP A 47 -37.58 -0.91 -3.36
N LYS A 48 -37.34 -2.15 -2.87
CA LYS A 48 -38.35 -2.94 -2.15
C LYS A 48 -38.60 -2.47 -0.72
N ARG A 49 -37.69 -1.68 -0.14
CA ARG A 49 -37.77 -1.23 1.24
C ARG A 49 -38.05 0.27 1.32
N THR A 50 -39.21 0.61 1.88
CA THR A 50 -39.68 1.99 2.09
C THR A 50 -39.28 2.56 3.47
N THR A 51 -38.83 1.71 4.40
CA THR A 51 -38.40 2.14 5.73
C THR A 51 -37.01 2.77 5.69
N LEU A 52 -36.88 4.00 6.19
CA LEU A 52 -35.59 4.68 6.33
C LEU A 52 -34.62 3.88 7.22
N CYS A 53 -33.34 3.91 6.85
CA CYS A 53 -32.27 3.28 7.61
C CYS A 53 -31.91 4.16 8.82
N ASN A 54 -32.13 3.64 10.04
CA ASN A 54 -31.80 4.35 11.28
C ASN A 54 -30.27 4.46 11.48
N LYS A 55 -29.82 5.11 12.56
CA LYS A 55 -28.39 5.32 12.85
C LYS A 55 -27.58 4.02 12.88
N ASP A 56 -28.10 2.99 13.53
CA ASP A 56 -27.41 1.69 13.69
C ASP A 56 -27.31 0.96 12.34
N CYS A 57 -28.40 1.00 11.56
CA CYS A 57 -28.43 0.53 10.18
C CYS A 57 -27.40 1.28 9.33
N LYS A 58 -27.34 2.62 9.38
CA LYS A 58 -26.37 3.43 8.62
C LYS A 58 -24.93 3.09 9.00
N THR A 59 -24.65 2.98 10.30
CA THR A 59 -23.33 2.60 10.83
C THR A 59 -22.95 1.21 10.32
N SER A 60 -23.84 0.22 10.41
CA SER A 60 -23.60 -1.14 9.92
C SER A 60 -23.31 -1.18 8.41
N GLN A 61 -24.08 -0.46 7.60
CA GLN A 61 -23.83 -0.40 6.15
C GLN A 61 -22.48 0.25 5.84
N LEU A 62 -22.18 1.43 6.40
CA LEU A 62 -20.91 2.11 6.18
C LEU A 62 -19.71 1.28 6.66
N CYS A 63 -19.84 0.58 7.79
CA CYS A 63 -18.81 -0.35 8.28
C CYS A 63 -18.60 -1.55 7.36
N SER A 64 -19.67 -2.09 6.75
CA SER A 64 -19.56 -3.20 5.78
C SER A 64 -18.87 -2.77 4.48
N MET A 65 -18.97 -1.50 4.10
CA MET A 65 -18.33 -0.95 2.89
C MET A 65 -16.83 -0.70 3.08
N CYS A 66 -16.38 -0.34 4.30
CA CYS A 66 -14.97 -0.03 4.55
C CYS A 66 -14.14 -1.18 5.14
N SER A 67 -14.77 -2.27 5.61
CA SER A 67 -14.10 -3.36 6.33
C SER A 67 -14.35 -4.73 5.73
N PHE A 68 -13.34 -5.29 5.04
CA PHE A 68 -13.38 -6.67 4.52
C PHE A 68 -13.18 -7.74 5.61
N THR A 69 -12.63 -7.39 6.79
CA THR A 69 -12.38 -8.34 7.88
C THR A 69 -13.35 -8.15 9.03
N ASN A 70 -13.76 -9.25 9.67
CA ASN A 70 -14.59 -9.22 10.89
C ASN A 70 -13.98 -8.34 11.99
N GLY A 71 -12.65 -8.33 12.12
CA GLY A 71 -11.94 -7.50 13.08
C GLY A 71 -12.02 -5.99 12.77
N GLY A 72 -11.94 -5.58 11.50
CA GLY A 72 -12.17 -4.19 11.08
C GLY A 72 -13.63 -3.78 11.26
N TYR A 73 -14.56 -4.63 10.83
CA TYR A 73 -16.00 -4.38 10.91
C TYR A 73 -16.47 -4.20 12.36
N ASN A 74 -16.05 -5.08 13.28
CA ASN A 74 -16.38 -4.97 14.70
C ASN A 74 -15.77 -3.70 15.34
N LYS A 75 -14.52 -3.35 15.00
CA LYS A 75 -13.89 -2.09 15.45
C LYS A 75 -14.66 -0.86 14.95
N CYS A 76 -15.16 -0.93 13.72
CA CYS A 76 -15.99 0.11 13.13
C CYS A 76 -17.32 0.28 13.88
N LEU A 77 -18.07 -0.81 14.08
CA LEU A 77 -19.32 -0.78 14.84
C LEU A 77 -19.12 -0.20 16.25
N MET A 78 -18.09 -0.66 16.98
CA MET A 78 -17.80 -0.19 18.35
C MET A 78 -17.40 1.28 18.43
N SER A 79 -16.80 1.81 17.36
CA SER A 79 -16.34 3.21 17.29
C SER A 79 -17.38 4.17 16.71
N GLY A 80 -18.49 3.63 16.18
CA GLY A 80 -19.59 4.40 15.59
C GLY A 80 -19.13 5.37 14.49
N GLU A 81 -19.76 6.55 14.45
CA GLU A 81 -19.46 7.59 13.45
C GLU A 81 -18.02 8.10 13.46
N SER A 82 -17.29 7.93 14.57
CA SER A 82 -15.89 8.34 14.66
C SER A 82 -14.95 7.49 13.79
N TYR A 83 -15.32 6.24 13.49
CA TYR A 83 -14.43 5.32 12.76
C TYR A 83 -14.19 5.76 11.32
N TYR A 84 -15.26 5.86 10.53
CA TYR A 84 -15.15 6.09 9.09
C TYR A 84 -14.76 7.53 8.72
N HIS A 85 -14.86 8.49 9.65
CA HIS A 85 -14.22 9.80 9.52
C HIS A 85 -12.69 9.75 9.65
N LYS A 86 -12.14 8.75 10.36
CA LYS A 86 -10.68 8.55 10.49
C LYS A 86 -10.09 7.84 9.26
N TYR A 87 -10.88 6.99 8.61
CA TYR A 87 -10.52 6.39 7.33
C TYR A 87 -10.78 7.36 6.17
N ASN A 88 -9.94 8.39 6.08
CA ASN A 88 -9.52 8.83 4.75
C ASN A 88 -8.96 7.59 4.06
N PHE A 89 -9.49 7.24 2.89
CA PHE A 89 -9.06 6.07 2.12
C PHE A 89 -7.70 6.39 1.47
N GLU A 90 -6.66 6.43 2.31
CA GLU A 90 -5.29 6.70 1.90
C GLU A 90 -4.88 5.56 0.97
N SER A 91 -4.60 5.92 -0.29
CA SER A 91 -4.53 4.95 -1.37
C SER A 91 -3.42 3.93 -1.10
N PRO A 92 -3.64 2.62 -1.37
CA PRO A 92 -2.67 1.55 -1.06
C PRO A 92 -1.33 1.69 -1.77
N VAL A 93 -1.17 2.68 -2.67
CA VAL A 93 0.14 3.09 -3.19
C VAL A 93 1.15 3.39 -2.09
N ASN A 94 0.75 3.92 -0.91
CA ASN A 94 1.71 4.23 0.17
C ASN A 94 2.33 2.96 0.78
N ASP A 95 1.52 1.94 1.09
CA ASP A 95 2.02 0.64 1.57
C ASP A 95 2.86 -0.09 0.50
N VAL A 96 2.44 -0.02 -0.77
CA VAL A 96 3.21 -0.62 -1.88
C VAL A 96 4.55 0.11 -2.10
N LEU A 97 4.58 1.45 -2.01
CA LEU A 97 5.83 2.22 -2.10
C LEU A 97 6.78 1.88 -0.94
N LEU A 98 6.24 1.76 0.28
CA LEU A 98 7.01 1.39 1.47
C LEU A 98 7.59 -0.02 1.32
N TYR A 99 6.80 -0.98 0.86
CA TYR A 99 7.26 -2.35 0.59
C TYR A 99 8.37 -2.39 -0.47
N ILE A 100 8.21 -1.67 -1.59
CA ILE A 100 9.24 -1.57 -2.65
C ILE A 100 10.52 -0.92 -2.09
N SER A 101 10.39 0.16 -1.32
CA SER A 101 11.51 0.88 -0.70
C SER A 101 12.32 -0.03 0.25
N VAL A 102 11.64 -0.76 1.14
CA VAL A 102 12.28 -1.72 2.05
C VAL A 102 12.95 -2.86 1.28
N THR A 103 12.31 -3.38 0.23
CA THR A 103 12.86 -4.47 -0.60
C THR A 103 14.14 -4.03 -1.32
N LEU A 104 14.17 -2.81 -1.87
CA LEU A 104 15.36 -2.24 -2.51
C LEU A 104 16.51 -2.03 -1.51
N LEU A 105 16.22 -1.55 -0.29
CA LEU A 105 17.22 -1.41 0.77
C LEU A 105 17.88 -2.74 1.13
N VAL A 106 17.10 -3.81 1.28
CA VAL A 106 17.62 -5.17 1.55
C VAL A 106 18.55 -5.64 0.43
N ILE A 107 18.18 -5.42 -0.84
CA ILE A 107 19.01 -5.79 -2.00
C ILE A 107 20.34 -5.00 -2.00
N VAL A 108 20.30 -3.69 -1.75
CA VAL A 108 21.51 -2.85 -1.68
C VAL A 108 22.45 -3.31 -0.56
N VAL A 109 21.93 -3.60 0.64
CA VAL A 109 22.73 -4.12 1.75
C VAL A 109 23.34 -5.48 1.41
N ALA A 110 22.58 -6.39 0.79
CA ALA A 110 23.10 -7.69 0.36
C ALA A 110 24.23 -7.56 -0.69
N LEU A 111 24.10 -6.64 -1.64
CA LEU A 111 25.14 -6.35 -2.64
C LEU A 111 26.40 -5.76 -2.00
N LEU A 112 26.27 -4.83 -1.06
CA LEU A 112 27.41 -4.27 -0.32
C LEU A 112 28.13 -5.35 0.49
N MET A 113 27.39 -6.21 1.21
CA MET A 113 27.96 -7.35 1.93
C MET A 113 28.70 -8.32 0.99
N PHE A 114 28.17 -8.58 -0.21
CA PHE A 114 28.82 -9.43 -1.22
C PHE A 114 30.11 -8.79 -1.79
N ILE A 115 30.12 -7.47 -2.01
CA ILE A 115 31.32 -6.73 -2.45
C ILE A 115 32.39 -6.77 -1.35
N LEU A 116 32.03 -6.52 -0.09
CA LEU A 116 32.94 -6.60 1.05
C LEU A 116 33.50 -8.02 1.25
N TYR A 117 32.66 -9.04 1.14
CA TYR A 117 33.08 -10.45 1.20
C TYR A 117 34.09 -10.80 0.11
N LYS A 118 33.85 -10.36 -1.14
CA LYS A 118 34.79 -10.54 -2.25
C LYS A 118 36.08 -9.72 -2.10
N GLY A 119 35.99 -8.51 -1.55
CA GLY A 119 37.17 -7.69 -1.23
C GLY A 119 38.07 -8.36 -0.20
N PHE A 120 37.48 -8.92 0.86
CA PHE A 120 38.19 -9.63 1.92
C PHE A 120 38.89 -10.89 1.38
N TRP A 121 38.17 -11.78 0.70
CA TRP A 121 38.75 -13.01 0.11
C TRP A 121 39.67 -12.76 -1.10
N GLY A 122 39.60 -11.58 -1.73
CA GLY A 122 40.48 -11.20 -2.84
C GLY A 122 41.88 -10.78 -2.41
N SER A 123 42.08 -10.44 -1.13
CA SER A 123 43.34 -9.85 -0.64
C SER A 123 44.45 -10.88 -0.39
N ASP A 124 44.10 -12.14 -0.06
CA ASP A 124 45.08 -13.18 0.29
C ASP A 124 45.85 -13.78 -0.90
N ARG A 125 45.51 -13.44 -2.16
CA ARG A 125 46.20 -13.97 -3.35
C ARG A 125 47.41 -13.15 -3.83
N LYS A 126 47.89 -12.17 -3.05
CA LYS A 126 49.03 -11.30 -3.42
C LYS A 126 50.27 -11.41 -2.51
N VAL A 127 50.46 -12.54 -1.84
CA VAL A 127 51.72 -12.90 -1.17
C VAL A 127 52.23 -14.20 -1.78
N GLY A 128 53.01 -14.11 -2.86
CA GLY A 128 53.42 -15.31 -3.61
C GLY A 128 54.26 -15.12 -4.86
N LYS A 129 54.80 -13.93 -5.13
CA LYS A 129 55.96 -13.76 -6.00
C LYS A 129 56.64 -12.43 -5.69
N LYS A 130 57.81 -12.52 -5.07
CA LYS A 130 58.82 -11.46 -5.08
C LYS A 130 60.07 -12.04 -5.70
N ASP A 131 60.53 -11.29 -6.67
CA ASP A 131 61.71 -11.45 -7.47
C ASP A 131 62.97 -11.40 -6.58
N GLU A 132 63.95 -12.27 -6.86
CA GLU A 132 65.35 -12.09 -6.44
C GLU A 132 66.16 -11.81 -7.71
N GLU A 133 66.43 -10.53 -8.00
CA GLU A 133 67.35 -10.11 -9.05
C GLU A 133 67.98 -8.75 -8.69
N GLY A 134 69.31 -8.64 -8.85
CA GLY A 134 70.15 -7.43 -8.64
C GLY A 134 70.50 -7.06 -7.19
N GLU A 135 71.57 -6.27 -6.90
CA GLU A 135 72.72 -5.77 -7.69
C GLU A 135 73.72 -5.07 -6.70
N GLU A 136 75.00 -4.73 -6.98
CA GLU A 136 75.88 -4.97 -8.14
C GLU A 136 77.32 -5.37 -7.71
N LYS A 137 78.21 -4.41 -7.35
CA LYS A 137 79.63 -4.59 -6.98
C LYS A 137 80.16 -3.47 -6.05
N GLU A 138 81.28 -3.74 -5.36
CA GLU A 138 82.40 -2.83 -5.01
C GLU A 138 83.40 -3.63 -4.13
N GLU A 139 84.73 -3.43 -4.05
CA GLU A 139 85.73 -2.62 -4.77
C GLU A 139 87.15 -3.14 -4.33
N LYS A 140 88.24 -2.72 -5.03
CA LYS A 140 89.67 -2.74 -4.59
C LYS A 140 90.44 -4.09 -4.50
N THR A 141 91.79 -4.18 -4.64
CA THR A 141 92.87 -3.35 -5.25
C THR A 141 94.19 -4.17 -5.25
N ASP A 142 95.11 -3.90 -6.21
CA ASP A 142 96.55 -4.26 -6.29
C ASP A 142 97.05 -5.69 -5.99
N LYS A 143 97.67 -6.35 -6.99
CA LYS A 143 99.10 -6.14 -7.30
C LYS A 143 99.54 -6.75 -8.63
#